data_AF-A0A7J0EDP8-F1
#
_entry.id   AF-A0A7J0EDP8-F1
#
_cell.length_a   1.000
_cell.length_b   1.000
_cell.length_c   1.000
_cell.angle_alpha   90.00
_cell.angle_beta   90.00
_cell.angle_gamma   90.00
#
_symmetry.space_group_name_H-M   'P 1'
#
loop_
_entity.id
_entity.type
_entity.pdbx_description
1 polymer ?
#
loop_
_entity_poly.entity_id
_entity_poly.type
_entity_poly.pdbx_seq_one_letter_code
_entity_poly.pdbx_strand_id
1 'polypeptide(L)'
;MKSEGYVLLDIMPEWEREKARVSGSLHVPLFAEDRDNSPLTLLKKWVHFGYTGLWTGQFFAMNNPQFLQQVEMEVPDKGTKVLVACGEGLRSNCGSYKSMVAASKLQEGGCSNLGWLTGGFNRAKDNDFLGVEGTEKLQYATIGGMSYYFLQLLLLLQAVGKKE
;
A
#
# COMPACT_ATOMS: atom_id res chain seq x y z
N MET A 1 -17.91 0.09 -4.70
CA MET A 1 -17.87 -0.87 -5.84
C MET A 1 -18.79 -2.06 -5.54
N LYS A 2 -19.79 -2.39 -6.36
CA LYS A 2 -20.37 -3.74 -6.35
C LYS A 2 -19.31 -4.65 -6.96
N SER A 3 -18.76 -5.60 -6.21
CA SER A 3 -17.71 -6.47 -6.74
C SER A 3 -18.29 -7.26 -7.91
N GLU A 4 -17.79 -7.03 -9.12
CA GLU A 4 -18.12 -7.84 -10.31
C GLU A 4 -17.46 -9.24 -10.24
N GLY A 5 -17.45 -9.82 -9.05
CA GLY A 5 -16.70 -11.03 -8.69
C GLY A 5 -15.21 -10.81 -8.42
N TYR A 6 -14.75 -9.55 -8.32
CA TYR A 6 -13.34 -9.26 -7.98
C TYR A 6 -13.07 -9.39 -6.48
N VAL A 7 -11.97 -10.07 -6.17
CA VAL A 7 -11.34 -10.10 -4.85
C VAL A 7 -10.26 -9.04 -4.81
N LEU A 8 -10.32 -8.15 -3.82
CA LEU A 8 -9.33 -7.09 -3.63
C LEU A 8 -8.13 -7.64 -2.83
N LEU A 9 -6.95 -7.62 -3.45
CA LEU A 9 -5.68 -7.97 -2.82
C LEU A 9 -4.90 -6.70 -2.49
N ASP A 10 -4.86 -6.36 -1.21
CA ASP A 10 -4.03 -5.30 -0.67
C ASP A 10 -2.59 -5.80 -0.50
N ILE A 11 -1.64 -5.10 -1.12
CA ILE A 11 -0.20 -5.42 -1.05
C ILE A 11 0.61 -4.40 -0.25
N MET A 12 -0.08 -3.49 0.47
CA MET A 12 0.56 -2.56 1.39
C MET A 12 1.33 -3.29 2.48
N PRO A 13 2.47 -2.74 2.94
CA PRO A 13 3.10 -3.21 4.15
C PRO A 13 2.20 -2.99 5.38
N GLU A 14 2.42 -3.78 6.44
CA GLU A 14 1.60 -3.78 7.66
C GLU A 14 1.38 -2.37 8.23
N TRP A 15 2.44 -1.57 8.35
CA TRP A 15 2.38 -0.22 8.93
C TRP A 15 1.55 0.79 8.13
N GLU A 16 1.33 0.54 6.82
CA GLU A 16 0.40 1.36 6.01
C GLU A 16 -1.03 0.86 6.20
N ARG A 17 -1.22 -0.47 6.20
CA ARG A 17 -2.53 -1.11 6.38
C ARG A 17 -3.14 -0.86 7.75
N GLU A 18 -2.33 -0.75 8.80
CA GLU A 18 -2.77 -0.41 10.15
C GLU A 18 -3.46 0.96 10.22
N LYS A 19 -3.07 1.91 9.35
CA LYS A 19 -3.68 3.24 9.32
C LYS A 19 -5.04 3.23 8.65
N ALA A 20 -5.15 2.53 7.52
CA ALA A 20 -6.39 2.37 6.78
C ALA A 20 -6.37 1.14 5.88
N ARG A 21 -7.49 0.42 5.80
CA ARG A 21 -7.67 -0.74 4.92
C ARG A 21 -9.10 -0.86 4.44
N VAL A 22 -9.31 -1.51 3.30
CA VAL A 22 -10.65 -1.84 2.80
C VAL A 22 -11.17 -3.07 3.54
N SER A 23 -12.37 -2.99 4.11
CA SER A 23 -13.03 -4.10 4.79
C SER A 23 -13.20 -5.30 3.85
N GLY A 24 -12.84 -6.49 4.33
CA GLY A 24 -12.91 -7.73 3.54
C GLY A 24 -11.87 -7.86 2.42
N SER A 25 -10.87 -6.96 2.35
CA SER A 25 -9.72 -7.13 1.46
C SER A 25 -8.78 -8.24 1.96
N LEU A 26 -8.32 -9.08 1.04
CA LEU A 26 -7.18 -9.96 1.29
C LEU A 26 -5.92 -9.14 1.43
N HIS A 27 -4.96 -9.62 2.21
CA HIS A 27 -3.74 -8.88 2.46
C HIS A 27 -2.53 -9.79 2.41
N VAL A 28 -1.63 -9.43 1.50
CA VAL A 28 -0.32 -10.07 1.40
C VAL A 28 0.69 -8.97 1.06
N PRO A 29 1.54 -8.56 2.01
CA PRO A 29 2.45 -7.45 1.78
C PRO A 29 3.52 -7.83 0.75
N LEU A 30 3.71 -6.99 -0.28
CA LEU A 30 4.79 -7.17 -1.25
C LEU A 30 6.16 -6.87 -0.62
N PHE A 31 6.20 -5.97 0.34
CA PHE A 31 7.38 -5.57 1.08
C PHE A 31 7.15 -5.72 2.58
N ALA A 32 8.17 -6.20 3.28
CA ALA A 32 8.19 -6.31 4.73
C ALA A 32 9.31 -5.44 5.31
N GLU A 33 9.20 -5.11 6.59
CA GLU A 33 10.27 -4.41 7.30
C GLU A 33 11.53 -5.27 7.32
N ASP A 34 12.67 -4.66 6.98
CA ASP A 34 13.94 -5.33 7.13
C ASP A 34 14.34 -5.40 8.61
N ARG A 35 14.39 -6.60 9.18
CA ARG A 35 14.78 -6.85 10.58
C ARG A 35 16.23 -7.29 10.74
N ASP A 36 17.03 -7.32 9.67
CA ASP A 36 18.46 -7.63 9.76
C ASP A 36 19.21 -6.50 10.49
N ASN A 37 20.07 -6.89 11.41
CA ASN A 37 20.86 -6.01 12.26
C ASN A 37 22.36 -6.14 12.01
N SER A 38 22.76 -6.70 10.87
CA SER A 38 24.16 -6.67 10.45
C SER A 38 24.68 -5.22 10.34
N PRO A 39 25.97 -4.96 10.62
CA PRO A 39 26.52 -3.60 10.62
C PRO A 39 26.29 -2.83 9.30
N LEU A 40 26.36 -3.54 8.17
CA LEU A 40 26.11 -2.97 6.85
C LEU A 40 24.64 -2.59 6.66
N THR A 41 23.71 -3.44 7.10
CA THR A 41 22.27 -3.14 7.02
C THR A 41 21.87 -2.01 7.95
N LEU A 42 22.45 -1.95 9.15
CA LEU A 42 22.25 -0.81 10.06
C LEU A 42 22.71 0.49 9.44
N LEU A 43 23.87 0.52 8.78
CA LEU A 43 24.33 1.70 8.06
C LEU A 43 23.35 2.12 6.95
N LYS A 44 22.82 1.16 6.17
CA LYS A 44 21.80 1.44 5.15
C LYS A 44 20.51 2.01 5.76
N LYS A 45 20.03 1.44 6.86
CA LYS A 45 18.85 1.91 7.60
C LYS A 45 19.05 3.35 8.08
N TRP A 46 20.23 3.67 8.62
CA TRP A 46 20.58 5.03 9.05
C TRP A 46 20.56 6.03 7.88
N VAL A 47 21.18 5.68 6.75
CA VAL A 47 21.16 6.53 5.54
C VAL A 47 19.74 6.72 5.02
N HIS A 48 18.96 5.64 4.92
CA HIS A 48 17.56 5.66 4.49
C HIS A 48 16.72 6.57 5.39
N PHE A 49 16.85 6.41 6.70
CA PHE A 49 16.15 7.21 7.70
C PHE A 49 16.46 8.70 7.56
N GLY A 50 17.74 9.06 7.43
CA GLY A 50 18.17 10.45 7.29
C GLY A 50 17.74 11.09 5.97
N TYR A 51 17.75 10.34 4.87
CA TYR A 51 17.42 10.89 3.55
C TYR A 51 15.91 10.97 3.29
N THR A 52 15.15 9.95 3.70
CA THR A 52 13.71 9.84 3.37
C THR A 52 12.85 9.40 4.54
N GLY A 53 13.29 8.40 5.31
CA GLY A 53 12.43 7.73 6.30
C GLY A 53 11.87 8.66 7.36
N LEU A 54 12.64 9.63 7.86
CA LEU A 54 12.13 10.60 8.84
C LEU A 54 11.05 11.53 8.24
N TRP A 55 11.21 11.93 6.98
CA TRP A 55 10.25 12.83 6.30
C TRP A 55 8.98 12.10 5.89
N THR A 56 9.11 10.92 5.27
CA THR A 56 7.99 10.16 4.69
C THR A 56 7.38 9.15 5.64
N GLY A 57 8.06 8.81 6.75
CA GLY A 57 7.66 7.75 7.68
C GLY A 57 7.86 6.34 7.12
N GLN A 58 8.63 6.19 6.05
CA GLN A 58 8.88 4.89 5.42
C GLN A 58 10.00 4.13 6.13
N PHE A 59 9.69 2.91 6.56
CA PHE A 59 10.68 1.98 7.05
C PHE A 59 11.59 1.48 5.93
N PHE A 60 12.79 1.05 6.29
CA PHE A 60 13.67 0.36 5.36
C PHE A 60 13.08 -1.02 5.07
N ALA A 61 12.55 -1.19 3.86
CA ALA A 61 11.76 -2.36 3.48
C ALA A 61 12.53 -3.29 2.56
N MET A 62 12.32 -4.59 2.71
CA MET A 62 12.81 -5.64 1.82
C MET A 62 11.65 -6.32 1.09
N ASN A 63 11.93 -6.95 -0.05
CA ASN A 63 10.93 -7.78 -0.74
C ASN A 63 10.50 -8.94 0.17
N ASN A 64 9.20 -9.24 0.21
CA ASN A 64 8.71 -10.45 0.84
C ASN A 64 8.97 -11.66 -0.07
N PRO A 65 9.90 -12.59 0.27
CA PRO A 65 10.19 -13.75 -0.57
C PRO A 65 9.03 -14.76 -0.61
N GLN A 66 8.14 -14.73 0.38
CA GLN A 66 6.98 -15.62 0.51
C GLN A 66 5.72 -15.04 -0.15
N PHE A 67 5.81 -13.86 -0.79
CA PHE A 67 4.67 -13.16 -1.36
C PHE A 67 3.80 -14.07 -2.24
N LEU A 68 4.40 -14.79 -3.19
CA LEU A 68 3.66 -15.67 -4.10
C LEU A 68 2.97 -16.81 -3.34
N GLN A 69 3.71 -17.49 -2.47
CA GLN A 69 3.18 -18.59 -1.67
C GLN A 69 1.98 -18.15 -0.80
N GLN A 70 2.08 -16.96 -0.18
CA GLN A 70 1.01 -16.41 0.65
C GLN A 70 -0.21 -16.04 -0.20
N VAL A 71 -0.03 -15.44 -1.38
CA VAL A 71 -1.17 -15.17 -2.27
C VAL A 71 -1.83 -16.46 -2.74
N GLU A 72 -1.08 -17.52 -2.99
CA GLU A 72 -1.64 -18.84 -3.36
C GLU A 72 -2.45 -19.49 -2.26
N MET A 73 -2.07 -19.26 -1.00
CA MET A 73 -2.85 -19.74 0.15
C MET A 73 -4.18 -18.98 0.30
N GLU A 74 -4.16 -17.67 0.07
CA GLU A 74 -5.35 -16.81 0.16
C GLU A 74 -6.26 -16.92 -1.08
N VAL A 75 -5.67 -17.15 -2.26
CA VAL A 75 -6.36 -17.28 -3.54
C VAL A 75 -5.90 -18.57 -4.26
N PRO A 76 -6.38 -19.75 -3.79
CA PRO A 76 -5.98 -21.04 -4.36
C PRO A 76 -6.54 -21.25 -5.78
N ASP A 77 -7.71 -20.70 -6.09
CA ASP A 77 -8.30 -20.78 -7.42
C ASP A 77 -7.69 -19.72 -8.35
N LYS A 78 -6.88 -20.18 -9.31
CA LYS A 78 -6.19 -19.37 -10.33
C LYS A 78 -7.13 -18.72 -11.36
N GLY A 79 -8.41 -19.13 -11.39
CA GLY A 79 -9.47 -18.49 -12.17
C GLY A 79 -10.10 -17.27 -11.48
N THR A 80 -9.83 -17.05 -10.18
CA THR A 80 -10.38 -15.93 -9.41
C THR A 80 -9.96 -14.60 -10.02
N LYS A 81 -10.92 -13.67 -10.15
CA LYS A 81 -10.63 -12.29 -10.55
C LYS A 81 -9.99 -11.53 -9.39
N VAL A 82 -8.71 -11.23 -9.48
CA VAL A 82 -7.97 -10.51 -8.42
C VAL A 82 -7.69 -9.08 -8.87
N LEU A 83 -8.05 -8.13 -8.02
CA LEU A 83 -7.72 -6.71 -8.18
C LEU A 83 -6.62 -6.34 -7.18
N VAL A 84 -5.42 -6.05 -7.68
CA VAL A 84 -4.25 -5.73 -6.85
C VAL A 84 -4.22 -4.24 -6.52
N ALA A 85 -4.07 -3.91 -5.25
CA ALA A 85 -4.04 -2.54 -4.75
C ALA A 85 -2.81 -2.30 -3.86
N CYS A 86 -2.11 -1.20 -4.11
CA CYS A 86 -1.01 -0.73 -3.28
C CYS A 86 -1.34 0.63 -2.66
N GLY A 87 -0.61 1.02 -1.62
CA GLY A 87 -0.78 2.32 -0.97
C GLY A 87 -0.33 3.46 -1.89
N GLU A 88 0.97 3.47 -2.20
CA GLU A 88 1.54 4.51 -3.04
C GLU A 88 1.48 4.13 -4.52
N GLY A 89 0.72 4.90 -5.27
CA GLY A 89 1.09 5.15 -6.64
C GLY A 89 2.32 6.08 -6.67
N LEU A 90 3.54 5.56 -6.77
CA LEU A 90 4.77 6.38 -6.84
C LEU A 90 4.58 7.60 -7.76
N ARG A 91 4.92 8.80 -7.25
CA ARG A 91 4.76 10.14 -7.86
C ARG A 91 5.52 10.37 -9.18
N SER A 92 6.12 9.33 -9.75
CA SER A 92 6.87 9.38 -11.01
C SER A 92 6.22 8.49 -12.07
N ASN A 93 4.93 8.64 -12.38
CA ASN A 93 4.22 7.79 -13.38
C ASN A 93 4.39 6.26 -13.21
N CYS A 94 4.90 5.81 -12.06
CA CYS A 94 5.32 4.45 -11.77
C CYS A 94 4.52 3.88 -10.59
N GLY A 95 3.36 4.48 -10.27
CA GLY A 95 2.41 3.93 -9.32
C GLY A 95 1.78 2.62 -9.76
N SER A 96 1.74 2.41 -11.08
CA SER A 96 1.48 1.09 -11.64
C SER A 96 2.56 0.10 -11.25
N TYR A 97 3.82 0.48 -11.00
CA TYR A 97 4.93 -0.46 -10.93
C TYR A 97 4.82 -1.48 -9.80
N LYS A 98 4.43 -1.10 -8.57
CA LYS A 98 4.34 -2.09 -7.48
C LYS A 98 3.20 -3.08 -7.72
N SER A 99 2.00 -2.58 -8.04
CA SER A 99 0.84 -3.44 -8.33
C SER A 99 0.99 -4.22 -9.64
N MET A 100 1.69 -3.67 -10.63
CA MET A 100 2.02 -4.32 -11.91
C MET A 100 3.11 -5.36 -11.75
N VAL A 101 4.14 -5.11 -10.93
CA VAL A 101 5.15 -6.12 -10.56
C VAL A 101 4.49 -7.24 -9.78
N ALA A 102 3.62 -6.92 -8.82
CA ALA A 102 2.83 -7.93 -8.11
C ALA A 102 1.93 -8.71 -9.08
N ALA A 103 1.18 -8.04 -9.96
CA ALA A 103 0.35 -8.70 -10.96
C ALA A 103 1.17 -9.56 -11.93
N SER A 104 2.34 -9.10 -12.38
CA SER A 104 3.26 -9.88 -13.23
C SER A 104 3.73 -11.14 -12.52
N LYS A 105 4.15 -11.03 -11.25
CA LYS A 105 4.52 -12.18 -10.43
C LYS A 105 3.35 -13.16 -10.27
N LEU A 106 2.13 -12.67 -10.06
CA LEU A 106 0.94 -13.52 -9.95
C LEU A 106 0.58 -14.19 -11.28
N GLN A 107 0.79 -13.51 -12.40
CA GLN A 107 0.60 -14.05 -13.74
C GLN A 107 1.61 -15.18 -14.02
N GLU A 108 2.88 -14.98 -13.65
CA GLU A 108 3.91 -16.03 -13.68
C GLU A 108 3.54 -17.22 -12.79
N GLY A 109 2.87 -16.96 -11.66
CA GLY A 109 2.26 -17.97 -10.79
C GLY A 109 0.96 -18.59 -11.30
N GLY A 110 0.54 -18.30 -12.53
CA GLY A 110 -0.62 -18.93 -13.18
C GLY A 110 -1.98 -18.28 -12.95
N CYS A 111 -2.04 -17.13 -12.24
CA CYS A 111 -3.30 -16.39 -12.10
C CYS A 111 -3.67 -15.71 -13.42
N SER A 112 -4.86 -16.02 -13.94
CA SER A 112 -5.27 -15.61 -15.30
C SER A 112 -6.08 -14.31 -15.34
N ASN A 113 -6.82 -13.99 -14.27
CA ASN A 113 -7.74 -12.86 -14.23
C ASN A 113 -7.24 -11.78 -13.26
N LEU A 114 -6.30 -10.95 -13.72
CA LEU A 114 -5.65 -9.93 -12.90
C LEU A 114 -5.99 -8.52 -13.36
N GLY A 115 -6.26 -7.63 -12.40
CA GLY A 115 -6.32 -6.19 -12.58
C GLY A 115 -5.54 -5.47 -11.49
N TRP A 116 -5.24 -4.19 -11.67
CA TRP A 116 -4.62 -3.37 -10.62
C TRP A 116 -5.20 -1.97 -10.55
N LEU A 117 -5.17 -1.38 -9.35
CA LEU A 117 -5.57 0.02 -9.15
C LEU A 117 -4.46 0.98 -9.59
N THR A 118 -4.74 1.73 -10.65
CA THR A 118 -3.80 2.74 -11.14
C THR A 118 -3.71 3.91 -10.18
N GLY A 119 -2.52 4.13 -9.62
CA GLY A 119 -2.27 5.15 -8.60
C GLY A 119 -2.52 4.69 -7.17
N GLY A 120 -2.95 3.43 -6.98
CA GLY A 120 -3.15 2.84 -5.66
C GLY A 120 -4.24 3.53 -4.83
N PHE A 121 -4.19 3.29 -3.53
CA PHE A 121 -5.11 3.87 -2.55
C PHE A 121 -4.97 5.38 -2.38
N ASN A 122 -3.84 5.97 -2.75
CA ASN A 122 -3.65 7.43 -2.76
C ASN A 122 -4.63 8.19 -3.66
N ARG A 123 -5.30 7.52 -4.60
CA ARG A 123 -6.35 8.12 -5.45
C ARG A 123 -7.77 7.83 -4.97
N ALA A 124 -7.93 7.05 -3.90
CA ALA A 124 -9.23 6.71 -3.36
C ALA A 124 -9.91 7.95 -2.80
N LYS A 125 -11.18 8.15 -3.16
CA LYS A 125 -12.05 9.16 -2.59
C LYS A 125 -12.96 8.54 -1.54
N ASP A 126 -13.58 9.40 -0.75
CA ASP A 126 -14.63 9.00 0.18
C ASP A 126 -15.74 8.27 -0.62
N ASN A 127 -16.11 7.07 -0.16
CA ASN A 127 -17.12 6.16 -0.76
C ASN A 127 -16.71 5.36 -2.01
N ASP A 128 -15.45 5.40 -2.47
CA ASP A 128 -15.00 4.50 -3.55
C ASP A 128 -15.13 3.02 -3.12
N PHE A 129 -14.88 2.76 -1.84
CA PHE A 129 -14.98 1.44 -1.19
C PHE A 129 -16.12 1.42 -0.16
N LEU A 130 -16.83 0.29 -0.08
CA LEU A 130 -18.05 0.13 0.75
C LEU A 130 -17.76 -0.06 2.25
N GLY A 131 -16.48 -0.15 2.64
CA GLY A 131 -16.03 -0.23 4.02
C GLY A 131 -14.54 0.08 4.07
N VAL A 132 -14.17 1.09 4.86
CA VAL A 132 -12.77 1.41 5.16
C VAL A 132 -12.64 1.37 6.67
N GLU A 133 -11.73 0.52 7.15
CA GLU A 133 -11.35 0.39 8.55
C GLU A 133 -10.05 1.14 8.79
N GLY A 134 -9.86 1.69 9.99
CA GLY A 134 -8.66 2.39 10.40
C GLY A 134 -8.95 3.77 10.98
N THR A 135 -7.91 4.44 11.45
CA THR A 135 -8.00 5.79 12.03
C THR A 135 -7.86 6.88 10.97
N GLU A 136 -7.31 6.53 9.79
CA GLU A 136 -7.00 7.46 8.71
C GLU A 136 -7.87 7.23 7.49
N LYS A 137 -7.89 8.22 6.59
CA LYS A 137 -8.43 8.01 5.24
C LYS A 137 -7.49 7.12 4.43
N LEU A 138 -8.06 6.25 3.61
CA LEU A 138 -7.33 5.34 2.73
C LEU A 138 -6.34 6.09 1.80
N GLN A 139 -6.70 7.29 1.34
CA GLN A 139 -5.83 8.19 0.55
C GLN A 139 -4.57 8.70 1.29
N TYR A 140 -4.54 8.60 2.62
CA TYR A 140 -3.45 9.11 3.47
C TYR A 140 -2.68 7.98 4.16
N ALA A 141 -3.04 6.71 3.93
CA ALA A 141 -2.42 5.55 4.58
C ALA A 141 -0.89 5.51 4.42
N THR A 142 -0.39 5.99 3.29
CA THR A 142 1.05 5.96 2.99
C THR A 142 1.82 7.17 3.52
N ILE A 143 1.11 8.19 4.00
CA ILE A 143 1.73 9.41 4.51
C ILE A 143 2.14 9.15 5.96
N GLY A 144 3.40 9.42 6.29
CA GLY A 144 3.96 9.22 7.62
C GLY A 144 5.05 10.24 7.95
N GLY A 145 5.73 10.02 9.07
CA GLY A 145 6.86 10.85 9.49
C GLY A 145 6.48 12.32 9.66
N MET A 146 7.42 13.22 9.37
CA MET A 146 7.17 14.67 9.43
C MET A 146 6.09 15.14 8.47
N SER A 147 5.97 14.50 7.30
CA SER A 147 4.99 14.89 6.27
C SER A 147 3.54 14.70 6.72
N TYR A 148 3.28 13.76 7.63
CA TYR A 148 1.95 13.56 8.20
C TYR A 148 1.50 14.76 9.04
N TYR A 149 2.37 15.32 9.88
CA TYR A 149 2.05 16.53 10.66
C TYR A 149 1.80 17.74 9.75
N PHE A 150 2.56 17.85 8.67
CA PHE A 150 2.34 18.91 7.67
C PHE A 150 0.98 18.75 6.98
N LEU A 151 0.60 17.52 6.62
CA LEU A 151 -0.74 17.23 6.10
C LEU A 151 -1.84 17.63 7.08
N GLN A 152 -1.72 17.26 8.36
CA GLN A 152 -2.70 17.63 9.39
C GLN A 152 -2.84 19.15 9.51
N LEU A 153 -1.72 19.88 9.50
CA LEU A 153 -1.74 21.35 9.49
C LEU A 153 -2.47 21.91 8.26
N LEU A 154 -2.19 21.40 7.06
CA LEU A 154 -2.86 21.82 5.83
C LEU A 154 -4.37 21.56 5.87
N LEU A 155 -4.78 20.40 6.39
CA LEU A 155 -6.19 20.04 6.53
C LEU A 155 -6.91 20.99 7.50
N LEU A 156 -6.26 21.33 8.62
CA LEU A 156 -6.79 22.32 9.58
C LEU A 156 -6.94 23.70 8.93
N LEU A 157 -5.92 24.18 8.22
CA LEU A 157 -5.96 25.47 7.53
C LEU A 157 -7.08 25.52 6.46
N GLN A 158 -7.26 24.45 5.70
CA GLN A 158 -8.34 24.34 4.72
C GLN A 158 -9.73 24.32 5.36
N ALA A 159 -9.88 23.68 6.52
CA ALA A 159 -11.15 23.64 7.25
C ALA A 159 -11.53 25.02 7.81
N VAL A 160 -10.54 25.82 8.22
CA VAL A 160 -10.75 27.20 8.69
C VAL A 160 -11.06 28.14 7.52
N GLY A 161 -10.30 28.06 6.42
CA GLY A 161 -10.51 28.94 5.26
C GLY A 161 -11.78 28.69 4.45
N LYS A 162 -12.48 27.55 4.66
CA LYS A 162 -13.79 27.25 4.06
C LYS A 162 -14.99 27.74 4.89
N LYS A 163 -14.75 28.34 6.06
CA LYS A 163 -15.80 28.89 6.93
C LYS A 163 -16.14 30.36 6.65
N GLU A 164 -15.55 30.96 5.62
CA GLU A 164 -15.92 32.28 5.06
C GLU A 164 -16.59 32.10 3.69
#